data_AF-A0A1F7FWJ6-F1
#
_entry.id   AF-A0A1F7FWJ6-F1
#
_cell.length_a   1.000
_cell.length_b   1.000
_cell.length_c   1.000
_cell.angle_alpha   90.00
_cell.angle_beta   90.00
_cell.angle_gamma   90.00
#
_symmetry.space_group_name_H-M   'P 1'
#
loop_
_entity.id
_entity.type
_entity.pdbx_description
1 polymer ?
#
loop_
_entity_poly.entity_id
_entity_poly.type
_entity_poly.pdbx_seq_one_letter_code
_entity_poly.pdbx_strand_id
1 'polypeptide(L)'
;MELRKDGKRVELTGSTTAADAPSDADFITKHGYGLGVLFAPMKGALDSSDKLDGELVDRYKTGKVMYIRFIINEQAYNRMKQYIDEYRGKGFDKIYNGNNEPRKGTGAGCSAFAMSFLDICGYIDPAFTKEWIRRVDLPKSLVGGPVTGNHVSLAKTIFRAHWAKPGEESIALALYDPELMYNWLKETHKKAFQMYKEQGNYKSMKVLGKNFRFDQRGKATGLIVDITDLPPATDPVWQN
;
A
#
# COMPACT_ATOMS: atom_id res chain seq x y z
N MET A 1 -0.62 -4.22 7.36
CA MET A 1 -2.07 -4.34 7.67
C MET A 1 -2.20 -5.00 9.03
N GLU A 2 -3.10 -4.51 9.88
CA GLU A 2 -3.41 -5.09 11.19
C GLU A 2 -4.90 -5.43 11.24
N LEU A 3 -5.25 -6.70 11.50
CA LEU A 3 -6.63 -7.14 11.70
C LEU A 3 -6.85 -7.45 13.19
N ARG A 4 -7.98 -6.98 13.73
CA ARG A 4 -8.36 -7.20 15.13
C ARG A 4 -9.79 -7.73 15.23
N LYS A 5 -10.05 -8.53 16.25
CA LYS A 5 -11.38 -8.99 16.66
C LYS A 5 -11.53 -8.84 18.17
N ASP A 6 -12.65 -8.26 18.61
CA ASP A 6 -12.95 -8.02 20.03
C ASP A 6 -11.81 -7.33 20.80
N GLY A 7 -11.20 -6.34 20.15
CA GLY A 7 -10.07 -5.59 20.70
C GLY A 7 -8.73 -6.33 20.71
N LYS A 8 -8.68 -7.63 20.34
CA LYS A 8 -7.45 -8.41 20.26
C LYS A 8 -6.91 -8.43 18.83
N ARG A 9 -5.60 -8.37 18.68
CA ARG A 9 -4.94 -8.50 17.38
C ARG A 9 -4.95 -9.95 16.94
N VAL A 10 -5.38 -10.18 15.70
CA VAL A 10 -5.46 -11.49 15.05
C VAL A 10 -4.39 -11.63 13.98
N GLU A 11 -4.09 -10.55 13.25
CA GLU A 11 -3.11 -10.55 12.16
C GLU A 11 -2.34 -9.23 12.18
N LEU A 12 -1.03 -9.30 11.94
CA LEU A 12 -0.20 -8.15 11.59
C LEU A 12 0.85 -8.61 10.59
N THR A 13 0.71 -8.15 9.35
CA THR A 13 1.57 -8.55 8.24
C THR A 13 1.62 -7.49 7.15
N GLY A 14 2.61 -7.60 6.27
CA GLY A 14 2.80 -6.74 5.10
C GLY A 14 3.52 -7.51 4.00
N SER A 15 3.26 -7.15 2.75
CA SER A 15 3.97 -7.72 1.60
C SER A 15 5.32 -7.04 1.42
N THR A 16 6.38 -7.84 1.27
CA THR A 16 7.76 -7.39 1.05
C THR A 16 8.46 -8.35 0.07
N THR A 17 9.65 -7.95 -0.40
CA THR A 17 10.60 -8.91 -0.99
C THR A 17 11.03 -9.95 0.06
N ALA A 18 11.22 -11.19 -0.38
CA ALA A 18 11.74 -12.27 0.45
C ALA A 18 13.18 -11.98 0.88
N ALA A 19 13.59 -12.48 2.06
CA ALA A 19 14.93 -12.27 2.58
C ALA A 19 16.05 -12.86 1.70
N ASP A 20 15.72 -13.88 0.90
CA ASP A 20 16.62 -14.53 -0.06
C ASP A 20 16.41 -14.06 -1.51
N ALA A 21 15.58 -13.03 -1.73
CA ALA A 21 15.46 -12.40 -3.03
C ALA A 21 16.74 -11.63 -3.38
N PRO A 22 17.15 -11.58 -4.66
CA PRO A 22 18.20 -10.66 -5.10
C PRO A 22 17.85 -9.22 -4.73
N SER A 23 18.87 -8.43 -4.40
CA SER A 23 18.64 -7.03 -4.05
C SER A 23 18.13 -6.24 -5.26
N ASP A 24 17.38 -5.16 -5.04
CA ASP A 24 17.02 -4.21 -6.10
C ASP A 24 18.27 -3.71 -6.85
N ALA A 25 19.38 -3.55 -6.12
CA ALA A 25 20.67 -3.19 -6.69
C ALA A 25 21.18 -4.25 -7.67
N ASP A 26 21.02 -5.54 -7.40
CA ASP A 26 21.39 -6.61 -8.34
C ASP A 26 20.54 -6.54 -9.62
N PHE A 27 19.23 -6.33 -9.50
CA PHE A 27 18.35 -6.14 -10.65
C PHE A 27 18.75 -4.94 -11.51
N ILE A 28 19.04 -3.81 -10.87
CA ILE A 28 19.44 -2.58 -11.58
C ILE A 28 20.81 -2.76 -12.23
N THR A 29 21.78 -3.36 -11.53
CA THR A 29 23.19 -3.39 -11.96
C THR A 29 23.55 -4.60 -12.79
N LYS A 30 23.35 -5.82 -12.27
CA LYS A 30 23.79 -7.08 -12.88
C LYS A 30 22.84 -7.54 -13.99
N HIS A 31 21.54 -7.28 -13.81
CA HIS A 31 20.52 -7.66 -14.78
C HIS A 31 20.14 -6.50 -15.73
N GLY A 32 20.63 -5.29 -15.46
CA GLY A 32 20.41 -4.11 -16.31
C GLY A 32 18.94 -3.71 -16.40
N TYR A 33 18.16 -3.89 -15.35
CA TYR A 33 16.72 -3.57 -15.39
C TYR A 33 16.49 -2.05 -15.42
N GLY A 34 17.42 -1.24 -14.91
CA GLY A 34 17.21 0.20 -14.78
C GLY A 34 15.91 0.50 -14.03
N LEU A 35 15.04 1.34 -14.60
CA LEU A 35 13.72 1.62 -14.02
C LEU A 35 12.73 0.44 -14.16
N GLY A 36 13.06 -0.58 -14.96
CA GLY A 36 12.31 -1.82 -15.08
C GLY A 36 12.24 -2.65 -13.80
N VAL A 37 13.09 -2.35 -12.81
CA VAL A 37 13.05 -2.99 -11.49
C VAL A 37 11.67 -2.85 -10.82
N LEU A 38 10.92 -1.76 -11.10
CA LEU A 38 9.58 -1.52 -10.56
C LEU A 38 8.54 -2.56 -11.03
N PHE A 39 8.84 -3.27 -12.12
CA PHE A 39 8.01 -4.33 -12.69
C PHE A 39 8.64 -5.73 -12.55
N ALA A 40 9.79 -5.82 -11.88
CA ALA A 40 10.53 -7.07 -11.78
C ALA A 40 9.72 -8.14 -11.03
N PRO A 41 9.68 -9.39 -11.49
CA PRO A 41 9.01 -10.48 -10.78
C PRO A 41 9.87 -10.92 -9.58
N MET A 42 9.84 -10.16 -8.50
CA MET A 42 10.64 -10.46 -7.31
C MET A 42 9.97 -11.54 -6.48
N LYS A 43 10.82 -12.36 -5.83
CA LYS A 43 10.35 -13.31 -4.83
C LYS A 43 9.79 -12.52 -3.65
N GLY A 44 8.53 -12.76 -3.32
CA GLY A 44 7.81 -12.13 -2.23
C GLY A 44 7.85 -12.90 -0.92
N ALA A 45 7.52 -12.21 0.15
CA ALA A 45 7.17 -12.79 1.44
C ALA A 45 6.18 -11.90 2.18
N LEU A 46 5.49 -12.49 3.15
CA LEU A 46 4.73 -11.75 4.14
C LEU A 46 5.56 -11.59 5.42
N ASP A 47 5.68 -10.36 5.90
CA ASP A 47 6.34 -10.08 7.17
C ASP A 47 5.56 -10.69 8.34
N SER A 48 6.29 -11.27 9.30
CA SER A 48 5.72 -11.80 10.53
C SER A 48 5.34 -10.68 11.50
N SER A 49 4.38 -10.97 12.37
CA SER A 49 3.97 -10.01 13.41
C SER A 49 5.12 -9.63 14.34
N ASP A 50 6.01 -10.56 14.70
CA ASP A 50 7.16 -10.28 15.59
C ASP A 50 8.14 -9.29 14.97
N LYS A 51 8.45 -9.45 13.68
CA LYS A 51 9.31 -8.51 12.95
C LYS A 51 8.68 -7.12 12.94
N LEU A 52 7.39 -7.04 12.55
CA LEU A 52 6.69 -5.77 12.46
C LEU A 52 6.52 -5.10 13.81
N ASP A 53 6.29 -5.86 14.88
CA ASP A 53 6.21 -5.34 16.24
C ASP A 53 7.53 -4.68 16.66
N GLY A 54 8.66 -5.35 16.42
CA GLY A 54 9.99 -4.80 16.69
C GLY A 54 10.19 -3.43 16.02
N GLU A 55 9.77 -3.31 14.75
CA GLU A 55 9.91 -2.04 14.03
C GLU A 55 8.87 -0.98 14.41
N LEU A 56 7.63 -1.38 14.67
CA LEU A 56 6.52 -0.45 14.94
C LEU A 56 6.59 0.15 16.34
N VAL A 57 7.11 -0.57 17.34
CA VAL A 57 7.24 -0.07 18.71
C VAL A 57 7.99 1.27 18.74
N ASP A 58 9.12 1.36 18.05
CA ASP A 58 9.93 2.59 18.04
C ASP A 58 9.32 3.68 17.15
N ARG A 59 8.69 3.30 16.04
CA ARG A 59 7.97 4.26 15.19
C ARG A 59 6.77 4.88 15.91
N TYR A 60 6.03 4.10 16.71
CA TYR A 60 4.96 4.61 17.58
C TYR A 60 5.49 5.52 18.67
N LYS A 61 6.61 5.18 19.33
CA LYS A 61 7.23 6.04 20.34
C LYS A 61 7.73 7.38 19.78
N THR A 62 8.25 7.38 18.55
CA THR A 62 8.83 8.57 17.90
C THR A 62 7.84 9.38 17.09
N GLY A 63 6.67 8.83 16.77
CA GLY A 63 5.67 9.48 15.89
C GLY A 63 6.05 9.43 14.41
N LYS A 64 6.98 8.54 14.03
CA LYS A 64 7.44 8.33 12.63
C LYS A 64 6.52 7.42 11.81
N VAL A 65 5.32 7.15 12.31
CA VAL A 65 4.28 6.40 11.62
C VAL A 65 2.94 7.08 11.86
N MET A 66 2.09 7.04 10.85
CA MET A 66 0.68 7.38 10.96
C MET A 66 -0.14 6.19 10.49
N TYR A 67 -1.40 6.12 10.94
CA TYR A 67 -2.27 5.00 10.60
C TYR A 67 -3.73 5.43 10.49
N ILE A 68 -4.50 4.64 9.74
CA ILE A 68 -5.96 4.73 9.70
C ILE A 68 -6.50 3.41 10.24
N ARG A 69 -7.45 3.50 11.17
CA ARG A 69 -8.18 2.35 11.68
C ARG A 69 -9.60 2.38 11.12
N PHE A 70 -9.95 1.35 10.38
CA PHE A 70 -11.32 1.15 9.91
C PHE A 70 -12.05 0.24 10.90
N ILE A 71 -13.21 0.69 11.39
CA ILE A 71 -14.12 -0.16 12.14
C ILE A 71 -15.04 -0.84 11.13
N ILE A 72 -15.03 -2.17 11.11
CA ILE A 72 -15.73 -3.01 10.13
C ILE A 72 -16.73 -3.92 10.84
N ASN A 73 -17.75 -4.39 10.11
CA ASN A 73 -18.67 -5.40 10.63
C ASN A 73 -18.10 -6.82 10.54
N GLU A 74 -18.79 -7.77 11.18
CA GLU A 74 -18.39 -9.17 11.28
C GLU A 74 -18.27 -9.86 9.90
N GLN A 75 -19.12 -9.51 8.94
CA GLN A 75 -19.08 -10.10 7.60
C GLN A 75 -17.81 -9.67 6.85
N ALA A 76 -17.47 -8.38 6.90
CA ALA A 76 -16.23 -7.85 6.35
C ALA A 76 -14.99 -8.47 7.02
N TYR A 77 -15.01 -8.65 8.34
CA TYR A 77 -13.94 -9.34 9.07
C TYR A 77 -13.73 -10.77 8.55
N ASN A 78 -14.80 -11.57 8.47
CA ASN A 78 -14.72 -12.96 8.03
C ASN A 78 -14.20 -13.06 6.58
N ARG A 79 -14.62 -12.14 5.71
CA ARG A 79 -14.16 -12.08 4.33
C ARG A 79 -12.68 -11.69 4.21
N MET A 80 -12.21 -10.72 4.99
CA MET A 80 -10.78 -10.39 5.07
C MET A 80 -9.94 -11.57 5.58
N LYS A 81 -10.46 -12.31 6.58
CA LYS A 81 -9.77 -13.48 7.12
C LYS A 81 -9.66 -14.60 6.09
N GLN A 82 -10.76 -14.90 5.39
CA GLN A 82 -10.75 -15.83 4.26
C GLN A 82 -9.72 -15.41 3.21
N TYR A 83 -9.73 -14.13 2.82
CA TYR A 83 -8.83 -13.60 1.81
C TYR A 83 -7.35 -13.83 2.14
N ILE A 84 -6.89 -13.47 3.35
CA ILE A 84 -5.47 -13.64 3.71
C ILE A 84 -5.06 -15.12 3.82
N ASP A 85 -5.97 -15.99 4.26
CA ASP A 85 -5.71 -17.42 4.35
C ASP A 85 -5.59 -18.04 2.94
N GLU A 86 -6.49 -17.67 2.03
CA GLU A 86 -6.42 -18.11 0.63
C GLU A 86 -5.23 -17.49 -0.12
N TYR A 87 -4.88 -16.23 0.15
CA TYR A 87 -3.73 -15.55 -0.45
C TYR A 87 -2.43 -16.32 -0.17
N ARG A 88 -2.26 -16.77 1.08
CA ARG A 88 -1.15 -17.64 1.51
C ARG A 88 -1.27 -19.05 0.92
N GLY A 89 -2.45 -19.66 1.00
CA GLY A 89 -2.70 -21.02 0.52
C GLY A 89 -2.45 -21.19 -0.98
N LYS A 90 -2.69 -20.14 -1.77
CA LYS A 90 -2.43 -20.08 -3.21
C LYS A 90 -1.00 -19.67 -3.56
N GLY A 91 -0.18 -19.27 -2.58
CA GLY A 91 1.22 -18.87 -2.77
C GLY A 91 1.40 -17.46 -3.34
N PHE A 92 0.38 -16.60 -3.32
CA PHE A 92 0.47 -15.24 -3.84
C PHE A 92 1.36 -14.34 -2.96
N ASP A 93 1.61 -14.75 -1.71
CA ASP A 93 2.62 -14.16 -0.82
C ASP A 93 4.05 -14.28 -1.35
N LYS A 94 4.30 -15.23 -2.25
CA LYS A 94 5.63 -15.50 -2.81
C LYS A 94 5.95 -14.65 -4.04
N ILE A 95 5.05 -13.74 -4.43
CA ILE A 95 5.19 -12.90 -5.62
C ILE A 95 5.08 -11.42 -5.23
N TYR A 96 6.15 -10.67 -5.48
CA TYR A 96 6.24 -9.26 -5.11
C TYR A 96 6.66 -8.39 -6.31
N ASN A 97 5.86 -7.38 -6.63
CA ASN A 97 6.26 -6.23 -7.44
C ASN A 97 5.24 -5.09 -7.27
N GLY A 98 5.60 -3.88 -7.71
CA GLY A 98 4.77 -2.68 -7.52
C GLY A 98 3.53 -2.60 -8.43
N ASN A 99 3.46 -3.40 -9.49
CA ASN A 99 2.40 -3.37 -10.51
C ASN A 99 1.38 -4.51 -10.36
N ASN A 100 1.58 -5.41 -9.40
CA ASN A 100 0.71 -6.55 -9.20
C ASN A 100 -0.67 -6.14 -8.69
N GLU A 101 -1.67 -6.88 -9.16
CA GLU A 101 -3.06 -6.78 -8.78
C GLU A 101 -3.41 -7.94 -7.83
N PRO A 102 -3.52 -7.69 -6.50
CA PRO A 102 -3.61 -8.75 -5.51
C PRO A 102 -4.81 -9.67 -5.72
N ARG A 103 -5.98 -9.10 -6.05
CA ARG A 103 -7.22 -9.87 -6.27
C ARG A 103 -7.24 -10.66 -7.57
N LYS A 104 -6.29 -10.44 -8.50
CA LYS A 104 -6.08 -11.29 -9.69
C LYS A 104 -5.08 -12.42 -9.44
N GLY A 105 -4.62 -12.59 -8.21
CA GLY A 105 -3.66 -13.64 -7.85
C GLY A 105 -2.27 -13.44 -8.43
N THR A 106 -1.89 -12.21 -8.73
CA THR A 106 -0.57 -11.90 -9.31
C THR A 106 0.49 -11.60 -8.24
N GLY A 107 0.13 -11.62 -6.96
CA GLY A 107 0.96 -11.14 -5.85
C GLY A 107 0.65 -9.70 -5.49
N ALA A 108 1.55 -9.02 -4.76
CA ALA A 108 1.30 -7.64 -4.34
C ALA A 108 2.57 -6.89 -3.95
N GLY A 109 2.62 -5.60 -4.29
CA GLY A 109 3.50 -4.63 -3.64
C GLY A 109 2.99 -4.26 -2.24
N CYS A 110 3.81 -3.59 -1.44
CA CYS A 110 3.52 -3.29 -0.03
C CYS A 110 2.17 -2.57 0.21
N SER A 111 1.93 -1.42 -0.45
CA SER A 111 0.69 -0.66 -0.29
C SER A 111 -0.49 -1.30 -1.01
N ALA A 112 -0.30 -1.86 -2.20
CA ALA A 112 -1.36 -2.57 -2.93
C ALA A 112 -1.92 -3.74 -2.12
N PHE A 113 -1.04 -4.47 -1.41
CA PHE A 113 -1.46 -5.50 -0.46
C PHE A 113 -2.38 -4.94 0.62
N ALA A 114 -2.01 -3.83 1.28
CA ALA A 114 -2.87 -3.22 2.30
C ALA A 114 -4.22 -2.73 1.72
N MET A 115 -4.19 -2.12 0.53
CA MET A 115 -5.40 -1.64 -0.14
C MET A 115 -6.35 -2.77 -0.56
N SER A 116 -5.83 -3.95 -0.89
CA SER A 116 -6.66 -5.09 -1.24
C SER A 116 -7.61 -5.53 -0.10
N PHE A 117 -7.25 -5.28 1.17
CA PHE A 117 -8.16 -5.55 2.29
C PHE A 117 -9.35 -4.58 2.30
N LEU A 118 -9.11 -3.31 1.98
CA LEU A 118 -10.19 -2.32 1.87
C LEU A 118 -11.12 -2.63 0.69
N ASP A 119 -10.55 -3.12 -0.41
CA ASP A 119 -11.33 -3.61 -1.54
C ASP A 119 -12.20 -4.82 -1.14
N ILE A 120 -11.59 -5.83 -0.49
CA ILE A 120 -12.29 -7.02 -0.01
C ILE A 120 -13.41 -6.69 0.99
N CYS A 121 -13.25 -5.65 1.81
CA CYS A 121 -14.30 -5.20 2.72
C CYS A 121 -15.36 -4.32 2.07
N GLY A 122 -15.32 -4.11 0.76
CA GLY A 122 -16.32 -3.33 0.03
C GLY A 122 -16.17 -1.82 0.19
N TYR A 123 -14.96 -1.35 0.51
CA TYR A 123 -14.71 0.07 0.76
C TYR A 123 -13.53 0.61 -0.05
N ILE A 124 -13.85 1.20 -1.20
CA ILE A 124 -12.92 1.96 -2.03
C ILE A 124 -13.47 3.38 -2.17
N ASP A 125 -12.84 4.32 -1.46
CA ASP A 125 -13.18 5.75 -1.57
C ASP A 125 -12.48 6.38 -2.78
N PRO A 126 -13.14 7.28 -3.53
CA PRO A 126 -12.52 7.99 -4.66
C PRO A 126 -11.22 8.72 -4.30
N ALA A 127 -11.04 9.15 -3.05
CA ALA A 127 -9.82 9.77 -2.56
C ALA A 127 -8.61 8.83 -2.65
N PHE A 128 -8.78 7.50 -2.57
CA PHE A 128 -7.67 6.57 -2.71
C PHE A 128 -7.05 6.66 -4.10
N THR A 129 -7.88 6.65 -5.14
CA THR A 129 -7.41 6.75 -6.52
C THR A 129 -6.84 8.12 -6.86
N LYS A 130 -7.40 9.17 -6.25
CA LYS A 130 -7.02 10.56 -6.50
C LYS A 130 -5.75 10.98 -5.77
N GLU A 131 -5.64 10.61 -4.49
CA GLU A 131 -4.64 11.16 -3.58
C GLU A 131 -3.53 10.15 -3.23
N TRP A 132 -3.78 8.83 -3.35
CA TRP A 132 -2.82 7.81 -2.89
C TRP A 132 -2.11 7.07 -4.02
N ILE A 133 -2.51 7.28 -5.28
CA ILE A 133 -1.86 6.64 -6.42
C ILE A 133 -0.87 7.59 -7.07
N ARG A 134 0.40 7.18 -7.12
CA ARG A 134 1.40 7.83 -7.97
C ARG A 134 1.24 7.34 -9.40
N ARG A 135 1.21 8.27 -10.35
CA ARG A 135 1.19 8.01 -11.78
C ARG A 135 2.43 8.61 -12.40
N VAL A 136 3.25 7.76 -13.01
CA VAL A 136 4.48 8.17 -13.68
C VAL A 136 4.62 7.39 -14.98
N ASP A 137 5.08 8.10 -16.01
CA ASP A 137 5.46 7.49 -17.27
C ASP A 137 6.97 7.29 -17.26
N LEU A 138 7.40 6.05 -17.49
CA LEU A 138 8.82 5.69 -17.50
C LEU A 138 9.31 5.66 -18.94
N PRO A 139 10.38 6.39 -19.30
CA PRO A 139 10.96 6.32 -20.64
C PRO A 139 11.30 4.87 -20.97
N LYS A 140 10.77 4.33 -22.08
CA LYS A 140 11.03 2.93 -22.46
C LYS A 140 12.52 2.64 -22.63
N SER A 141 13.30 3.67 -22.97
CA SER A 141 14.76 3.59 -23.08
C SER A 141 15.49 3.40 -21.74
N LEU A 142 14.84 3.65 -20.61
CA LEU A 142 15.34 3.45 -19.24
C LEU A 142 14.71 2.23 -18.55
N VAL A 143 13.78 1.57 -19.21
CA VAL A 143 13.14 0.33 -18.73
C VAL A 143 13.83 -0.84 -19.42
N GLY A 144 14.56 -1.62 -18.65
CA GLY A 144 15.18 -2.88 -19.08
C GLY A 144 14.48 -4.10 -18.50
N GLY A 145 15.10 -5.26 -18.69
CA GLY A 145 14.61 -6.53 -18.18
C GLY A 145 13.44 -7.11 -19.00
N PRO A 146 12.68 -8.07 -18.43
CA PRO A 146 11.65 -8.82 -19.15
C PRO A 146 10.54 -7.97 -19.77
N VAL A 147 10.33 -6.76 -19.26
CA VAL A 147 9.28 -5.84 -19.73
C VAL A 147 9.55 -5.38 -21.17
N THR A 148 10.80 -5.10 -21.52
CA THR A 148 11.19 -4.55 -22.83
C THR A 148 12.18 -5.44 -23.58
N GLY A 149 12.80 -6.40 -22.91
CA GLY A 149 13.95 -7.15 -23.41
C GLY A 149 15.26 -6.35 -23.45
N ASN A 150 15.24 -5.07 -23.06
CA ASN A 150 16.42 -4.21 -23.12
C ASN A 150 17.34 -4.42 -21.91
N HIS A 151 18.63 -4.17 -22.10
CA HIS A 151 19.59 -4.02 -21.01
C HIS A 151 19.96 -2.55 -20.84
N VAL A 152 19.69 -1.98 -19.65
CA VAL A 152 19.97 -0.59 -19.31
C VAL A 152 21.23 -0.52 -18.46
N SER A 153 22.24 0.22 -18.94
CA SER A 153 23.47 0.39 -18.18
C SER A 153 23.25 1.26 -16.93
N LEU A 154 23.99 0.95 -15.85
CA LEU A 154 23.90 1.69 -14.58
C LEU A 154 24.17 3.19 -14.76
N ALA A 155 25.15 3.55 -15.60
CA ALA A 155 25.45 4.96 -15.92
C ALA A 155 24.22 5.68 -16.51
N LYS A 156 23.43 4.99 -17.34
CA LYS A 156 22.20 5.55 -17.90
C LYS A 156 21.13 5.76 -16.82
N THR A 157 21.00 4.82 -15.89
CA THR A 157 20.06 4.95 -14.75
C THR A 157 20.46 6.08 -13.81
N ILE A 158 21.75 6.25 -13.49
CA ILE A 158 22.20 7.29 -12.55
C ILE A 158 22.17 8.69 -13.19
N PHE A 159 22.72 8.83 -14.39
CA PHE A 159 22.91 10.16 -15.01
C PHE A 159 21.74 10.61 -15.88
N ARG A 160 20.78 9.72 -16.18
CA ARG A 160 19.62 10.05 -17.02
C ARG A 160 18.29 9.57 -16.43
N ALA A 161 18.20 9.27 -15.13
CA ALA A 161 16.91 9.01 -14.51
C ALA A 161 16.01 10.25 -14.61
N HIS A 162 14.93 10.12 -15.38
CA HIS A 162 13.85 11.09 -15.46
C HIS A 162 12.53 10.39 -15.76
N TRP A 163 11.42 11.05 -15.44
CA TRP A 163 10.12 10.67 -15.96
C TRP A 163 10.03 11.04 -17.44
N ALA A 164 9.20 10.30 -18.19
CA ALA A 164 9.02 10.54 -19.61
C ALA A 164 8.45 11.92 -19.87
N LYS A 165 8.92 12.56 -20.94
CA LYS A 165 8.40 13.84 -21.41
C LYS A 165 7.19 13.61 -22.33
N PRO A 166 6.30 14.61 -22.51
CA PRO A 166 5.21 14.50 -23.47
C PRO A 166 5.72 14.11 -24.86
N GLY A 167 5.16 13.05 -25.45
CA GLY A 167 5.55 12.51 -26.76
C GLY A 167 6.72 11.53 -26.75
N GLU A 168 7.36 11.28 -25.61
CA GLU A 168 8.39 10.25 -25.46
C GLU A 168 7.75 8.86 -25.30
N GLU A 169 8.30 7.86 -25.99
CA GLU A 169 7.85 6.47 -25.84
C GLU A 169 8.08 6.01 -24.39
N SER A 170 7.00 5.59 -23.74
CA SER A 170 7.00 5.35 -22.30
C SER A 170 6.10 4.18 -21.90
N ILE A 171 6.36 3.69 -20.69
CA ILE A 171 5.56 2.65 -20.03
C ILE A 171 4.92 3.32 -18.81
N ALA A 172 3.59 3.30 -18.77
CA ALA A 172 2.83 3.86 -17.65
C ALA A 172 2.95 2.98 -16.41
N LEU A 173 3.12 3.62 -15.25
CA LEU A 173 3.07 2.98 -13.95
C LEU A 173 2.09 3.72 -13.05
N ALA A 174 1.20 2.96 -12.43
CA ALA A 174 0.27 3.44 -11.44
C ALA A 174 0.34 2.53 -10.21
N LEU A 175 0.75 3.07 -9.06
CA LEU A 175 0.85 2.31 -7.82
C LEU A 175 0.40 3.12 -6.61
N TYR A 176 -0.11 2.42 -5.60
CA TYR A 176 -0.35 3.02 -4.28
C TYR A 176 0.97 3.39 -3.63
N ASP A 177 1.15 4.67 -3.34
CA ASP A 177 2.39 5.22 -2.82
C ASP A 177 2.27 5.49 -1.31
N PRO A 178 3.03 4.77 -0.45
CA PRO A 178 3.04 5.00 0.99
C PRO A 178 3.34 6.45 1.40
N GLU A 179 4.18 7.17 0.63
CA GLU A 179 4.52 8.56 0.91
C GLU A 179 3.32 9.48 0.67
N LEU A 180 2.61 9.30 -0.45
CA LEU A 180 1.39 10.05 -0.73
C LEU A 180 0.31 9.77 0.31
N MET A 181 0.13 8.49 0.70
CA MET A 181 -0.79 8.09 1.77
C MET A 181 -0.43 8.76 3.11
N TYR A 182 0.85 8.76 3.49
CA TYR A 182 1.34 9.38 4.72
C TYR A 182 1.10 10.90 4.71
N ASN A 183 1.48 11.58 3.62
CA ASN A 183 1.31 13.02 3.49
C ASN A 183 -0.17 13.42 3.48
N TRP A 184 -1.02 12.68 2.77
CA TRP A 184 -2.45 12.90 2.79
C TRP A 184 -3.02 12.78 4.20
N LEU A 185 -2.63 11.74 4.95
CA LEU A 185 -3.11 11.51 6.30
C LEU A 185 -2.63 12.61 7.26
N LYS A 186 -1.37 13.04 7.13
CA LYS A 186 -0.78 14.13 7.90
C LYS A 186 -1.52 15.45 7.68
N GLU A 187 -1.77 15.82 6.43
CA GLU A 187 -2.51 17.05 6.11
C GLU A 187 -3.99 16.96 6.52
N THR A 188 -4.61 15.79 6.37
CA THR A 188 -5.99 15.55 6.83
C THR A 188 -6.11 15.74 8.34
N HIS A 189 -5.18 15.14 9.10
CA HIS A 189 -5.12 15.30 10.56
C HIS A 189 -4.89 16.76 10.96
N LYS A 190 -3.95 17.45 10.30
CA LYS A 190 -3.65 18.86 10.57
C LYS A 190 -4.87 19.76 10.35
N LYS A 191 -5.58 19.59 9.23
CA LYS A 191 -6.81 20.35 8.92
C LYS A 191 -7.90 20.11 9.95
N ALA A 192 -8.17 18.84 10.26
CA ALA A 192 -9.15 18.47 11.28
C ALA A 192 -8.84 19.08 12.65
N PHE A 193 -7.56 19.06 13.04
CA PHE A 193 -7.11 19.58 14.32
C PHE A 193 -7.20 21.11 14.38
N GLN A 194 -6.92 21.78 13.27
CA GLN A 194 -7.09 23.23 13.16
C GLN A 194 -8.57 23.64 13.28
N MET A 195 -9.46 22.94 12.57
CA MET A 195 -10.91 23.16 12.70
C MET A 195 -11.39 22.97 14.13
N TYR A 196 -10.92 21.92 14.81
CA TYR A 196 -11.23 21.70 16.23
C TYR A 196 -10.79 22.88 17.11
N LYS A 197 -9.58 23.41 16.90
CA LYS A 197 -9.07 24.57 17.65
C LYS A 197 -9.90 25.83 17.42
N GLU A 198 -10.33 26.08 16.19
CA GLU A 198 -11.06 27.30 15.81
C GLU A 198 -12.54 27.25 16.20
N GLN A 199 -13.18 26.09 16.06
CA GLN A 199 -14.64 25.95 16.13
C GLN A 199 -15.11 25.09 17.31
N GLY A 200 -14.17 24.56 18.12
CA GLY A 200 -14.46 23.61 19.19
C GLY A 200 -14.96 22.24 18.71
N ASN A 201 -15.04 22.01 17.40
CA ASN A 201 -15.50 20.76 16.80
C ASN A 201 -14.93 20.55 15.38
N TYR A 202 -14.86 19.29 14.96
CA TYR A 202 -14.46 18.88 13.60
C TYR A 202 -15.52 17.99 12.93
N LYS A 203 -16.73 17.90 13.51
CA LYS A 203 -17.77 16.93 13.12
C LYS A 203 -18.40 17.24 11.76
N SER A 204 -18.28 18.48 11.28
CA SER A 204 -18.67 18.90 9.93
C SER A 204 -17.72 18.34 8.86
N MET A 205 -16.45 18.07 9.22
CA MET A 205 -15.48 17.47 8.31
C MET A 205 -15.75 15.98 8.13
N LYS A 206 -15.72 15.54 6.87
CA LYS A 206 -15.73 14.12 6.50
C LYS A 206 -14.35 13.71 6.05
N VAL A 207 -13.94 12.52 6.44
CA VAL A 207 -12.72 11.87 5.96
C VAL A 207 -13.15 10.62 5.23
N LEU A 208 -12.81 10.53 3.94
CA LEU A 208 -13.22 9.43 3.07
C LEU A 208 -14.76 9.25 3.05
N GLY A 209 -15.48 10.37 2.92
CA GLY A 209 -16.95 10.40 2.94
C GLY A 209 -17.60 10.04 4.28
N LYS A 210 -16.83 9.69 5.32
CA LYS A 210 -17.33 9.17 6.59
C LYS A 210 -17.04 10.09 7.76
N ASN A 211 -17.78 9.88 8.84
CA ASN A 211 -17.42 10.44 10.14
C ASN A 211 -16.12 9.78 10.61
N PHE A 212 -15.29 10.55 11.30
CA PHE A 212 -14.04 10.04 11.84
C PHE A 212 -13.81 10.60 13.25
N ARG A 213 -12.81 10.04 13.91
CA ARG A 213 -12.31 10.50 15.21
C ARG A 213 -10.79 10.40 15.23
N PHE A 214 -10.15 11.27 16.01
CA PHE A 214 -8.72 11.15 16.26
C PHE A 214 -8.39 9.89 17.06
N ASP A 215 -7.20 9.35 16.80
CA ASP A 215 -6.64 8.21 17.51
C ASP A 215 -5.14 8.42 17.72
N GLN A 216 -4.59 7.74 18.72
CA GLN A 216 -3.19 7.86 19.08
C GLN A 216 -2.61 6.56 19.63
N ARG A 217 -1.40 6.22 19.20
CA ARG A 217 -0.59 5.10 19.73
C ARG A 217 0.81 5.61 20.02
N GLY A 218 1.13 5.84 21.30
CA GLY A 218 2.36 6.55 21.67
C GLY A 218 2.33 7.99 21.13
N LYS A 219 3.34 8.38 20.33
CA LYS A 219 3.38 9.67 19.62
C LYS A 219 2.84 9.59 18.19
N ALA A 220 2.50 8.40 17.68
CA ALA A 220 1.90 8.25 16.37
C ALA A 220 0.43 8.65 16.41
N THR A 221 0.05 9.53 15.49
CA THR A 221 -1.32 9.97 15.30
C THR A 221 -2.01 9.12 14.23
N GLY A 222 -3.31 8.94 14.40
CA GLY A 222 -4.13 8.23 13.45
C GLY A 222 -5.56 8.74 13.43
N LEU A 223 -6.33 8.20 12.49
CA LEU A 223 -7.76 8.47 12.36
C LEU A 223 -8.51 7.14 12.48
N ILE A 224 -9.64 7.16 13.19
CA ILE A 224 -10.61 6.06 13.18
C ILE A 224 -11.75 6.46 12.26
N VAL A 225 -12.01 5.63 11.26
CA VAL A 225 -13.14 5.76 10.32
C VAL A 225 -14.09 4.59 10.56
N ASP A 226 -15.35 4.89 10.81
CA ASP A 226 -16.39 3.87 11.00
C ASP A 226 -17.07 3.55 9.67
N ILE A 227 -16.95 2.29 9.24
CA ILE A 227 -17.57 1.75 8.03
C ILE A 227 -18.41 0.50 8.34
N THR A 228 -18.84 0.32 9.60
CA THR A 228 -19.64 -0.83 10.03
C THR A 228 -20.99 -0.92 9.32
N ASP A 229 -21.50 0.21 8.84
CA ASP A 229 -22.75 0.36 8.09
C ASP A 229 -22.68 -0.16 6.64
N LEU A 230 -21.47 -0.38 6.11
CA LEU A 230 -21.29 -0.83 4.73
C LEU A 230 -21.35 -2.37 4.64
N PRO A 231 -22.09 -2.94 3.67
CA PRO A 231 -21.97 -4.36 3.38
C PRO A 231 -20.56 -4.67 2.82
N PRO A 232 -20.02 -5.88 3.07
CA PRO A 232 -18.78 -6.28 2.41
C PRO A 232 -18.96 -6.36 0.88
N ALA A 233 -17.85 -6.41 0.16
CA ALA A 233 -17.87 -6.62 -1.29
C ALA A 233 -18.59 -7.94 -1.63
N THR A 234 -19.50 -7.89 -2.61
CA THR A 234 -20.33 -9.03 -3.03
C THR A 234 -19.75 -9.80 -4.21
N ASP A 235 -18.77 -9.24 -4.90
CA ASP A 235 -18.05 -9.92 -5.97
C ASP A 235 -17.19 -11.06 -5.40
N PRO A 236 -16.66 -11.98 -6.22
CA PRO A 236 -15.77 -13.02 -5.75
C PRO A 236 -14.51 -12.44 -5.08
N VAL A 237 -13.93 -13.17 -4.12
CA VAL A 237 -12.66 -12.76 -3.48
C VAL A 237 -11.57 -12.54 -4.53
N TRP A 238 -11.52 -13.40 -5.55
CA TRP A 238 -10.58 -13.36 -6.67
C TRP A 238 -11.27 -12.96 -7.98
N GLN A 239 -10.64 -12.08 -8.75
CA GLN A 239 -11.17 -11.49 -9.99
C GLN A 239 -10.51 -12.08 -11.24
N ASN A 240 -10.35 -13.40 -11.28
CA ASN A 240 -9.71 -14.13 -12.39
C ASN A 240 -10.58 -14.21 -13.64
#